data_AF-A0A1I7FD36-F1
#
_entry.id   AF-A0A1I7FD36-F1
#
_cell.length_a   1.000
_cell.length_b   1.000
_cell.length_c   1.000
_cell.angle_alpha   90.00
_cell.angle_beta   90.00
_cell.angle_gamma   90.00
#
_symmetry.space_group_name_H-M   'P 1'
#
loop_
_entity.id
_entity.type
_entity.pdbx_description
1 polymer ?
#
loop_
_entity_poly.entity_id
_entity_poly.type
_entity_poly.pdbx_seq_one_letter_code
_entity_poly.pdbx_strand_id
1 'polypeptide(L)'
;MNNRLKRWSLSAMIAVPFSLILVLSLDIYNDWPDLLYVVVMAMAGNFFFNFLADRHDKRLIARIKADQPIMWNVSMNSVEIGKVSDSQYAAMQRMASRDGRIALAQFFNLGRMALVVVEKLLFAIPFLVFWMVVALAIISPESYTDLVREFQKADPAEITSAMRSFLQTAMTMMFVVFGVMIVMGYRFGFRNHYSEAVNRMLQQHCNTPAKGDVQLRQMAIDPISNQKVASSPD
;
A
#
# COMPACT_ATOMS: atom_id res chain seq x y z
N MET A 1 3.11 27.56 10.44
CA MET A 1 3.04 26.21 11.04
C MET A 1 4.05 25.31 10.34
N ASN A 2 4.98 24.70 11.07
CA ASN A 2 6.16 24.02 10.51
C ASN A 2 5.73 22.82 9.65
N ASN A 3 6.25 22.67 8.42
CA ASN A 3 5.85 21.57 7.48
C ASN A 3 6.02 20.17 8.09
N ARG A 4 6.92 20.03 9.06
CA ARG A 4 7.06 18.81 9.87
C ARG A 4 5.81 18.51 10.71
N LEU A 5 5.25 19.50 11.41
CA LEU A 5 4.10 19.30 12.29
C LEU A 5 2.86 18.82 11.51
N LYS A 6 2.62 19.41 10.34
CA LYS A 6 1.51 19.02 9.45
C LYS A 6 1.67 17.60 8.91
N ARG A 7 2.91 17.17 8.64
CA ARG A 7 3.21 15.81 8.19
C ARG A 7 3.01 14.79 9.32
N TRP A 8 3.44 15.13 10.53
CA TRP A 8 3.23 14.30 11.73
C TRP A 8 1.75 14.14 12.09
N SER A 9 0.94 15.20 11.93
CA SER A 9 -0.51 15.09 12.16
C SER A 9 -1.19 14.21 11.11
N LEU A 10 -0.81 14.36 9.84
CA LEU A 10 -1.34 13.53 8.75
C LEU A 10 -0.99 12.05 8.91
N SER A 11 0.24 11.72 9.32
CA SER A 11 0.65 10.33 9.56
C SER A 11 -0.03 9.74 10.79
N ALA A 12 -0.26 10.54 11.85
CA ALA A 12 -1.03 10.11 13.01
C ALA A 12 -2.49 9.75 12.66
N MET A 13 -3.13 10.52 11.77
CA MET A 13 -4.49 10.23 11.29
C MET A 13 -4.63 8.88 10.57
N ILE A 14 -3.52 8.32 10.06
CA ILE A 14 -3.50 7.00 9.40
C ILE A 14 -3.09 5.91 10.40
N ALA A 15 -2.06 6.18 11.19
CA ALA A 15 -1.49 5.21 12.12
C ALA A 15 -2.47 4.83 13.24
N VAL A 16 -3.25 5.78 13.75
CA VAL A 16 -4.23 5.54 14.83
C VAL A 16 -5.33 4.57 14.40
N PRO A 17 -6.12 4.82 13.33
CA PRO A 17 -7.16 3.88 12.92
C PRO A 17 -6.60 2.53 12.48
N PHE A 18 -5.42 2.49 11.85
CA PHE A 18 -4.77 1.22 11.49
C PHE A 18 -4.40 0.39 12.73
N SER A 19 -3.84 1.03 13.76
CA SER A 19 -3.50 0.36 15.02
C SER A 19 -4.76 -0.09 15.77
N LEU A 20 -5.82 0.70 15.71
CA LEU A 20 -7.12 0.36 16.31
C LEU A 20 -7.73 -0.87 15.63
N ILE A 21 -7.74 -0.92 14.29
CA ILE A 21 -8.21 -2.08 13.53
C ILE A 21 -7.39 -3.32 13.89
N LEU A 22 -6.06 -3.19 13.97
CA LEU A 22 -5.18 -4.32 14.27
C LEU A 22 -5.39 -4.87 15.69
N VAL A 23 -5.59 -4.00 16.68
CA VAL A 23 -5.89 -4.41 18.06
C VAL A 23 -7.29 -5.03 18.17
N LEU A 24 -8.30 -4.44 17.53
CA LEU A 24 -9.65 -4.99 17.48
C LEU A 24 -9.68 -6.38 16.79
N SER A 25 -8.79 -6.63 15.84
CA SER A 25 -8.71 -7.91 15.12
C SER A 25 -8.02 -9.03 15.92
N LEU A 26 -7.23 -8.68 16.94
CA LEU A 26 -6.42 -9.64 17.71
C LEU A 26 -7.02 -10.01 19.07
N ASP A 27 -8.22 -9.51 19.39
CA ASP A 27 -8.91 -9.71 20.68
C ASP A 27 -8.02 -9.37 21.90
N ILE A 28 -7.18 -8.34 21.73
CA ILE A 28 -6.43 -7.72 22.83
C ILE A 28 -7.42 -6.80 23.54
N TYR A 29 -8.36 -7.41 24.27
CA TYR A 29 -9.39 -6.72 25.02
C TYR A 29 -9.60 -7.45 26.34
N ASN A 30 -8.95 -6.95 27.39
CA ASN A 30 -9.51 -7.02 28.74
C ASN A 30 -8.98 -6.02 29.75
N ASP A 31 -7.91 -5.24 29.52
CA ASP A 31 -7.40 -4.33 30.56
C ASP A 31 -6.75 -3.03 30.05
N TRP A 32 -6.46 -2.09 30.96
CA TRP A 32 -5.69 -0.86 30.66
C TRP A 32 -4.36 -1.05 29.90
N PRO A 33 -3.61 -2.17 30.04
CA PRO A 33 -2.42 -2.47 29.24
C PRO A 33 -2.69 -2.57 27.74
N ASP A 34 -3.91 -2.92 27.33
CA ASP A 34 -4.28 -3.06 25.92
C ASP A 34 -4.41 -1.68 25.25
N LEU A 35 -4.95 -0.70 25.98
CA LEU A 35 -4.96 0.69 25.55
C LEU A 35 -3.54 1.24 25.45
N LEU A 36 -2.66 0.87 26.40
CA LEU A 36 -1.25 1.23 26.33
C LEU A 36 -0.57 0.60 25.12
N TYR A 37 -0.90 -0.65 24.78
CA TYR A 37 -0.42 -1.32 23.59
C TYR A 37 -0.87 -0.63 22.30
N VAL A 38 -2.15 -0.23 22.16
CA VAL A 38 -2.64 0.58 21.03
C VAL A 38 -1.84 1.86 20.88
N VAL A 39 -1.66 2.57 22.00
CA VAL A 39 -0.95 3.86 22.02
C VAL A 39 0.52 3.67 21.63
N VAL A 40 1.20 2.67 22.17
CA VAL A 40 2.59 2.34 21.82
C VAL A 40 2.71 1.94 20.35
N MET A 41 1.82 1.09 19.84
CA MET A 41 1.83 0.66 18.43
C MET A 41 1.53 1.82 17.48
N ALA A 42 0.57 2.68 17.81
CA ALA A 42 0.29 3.88 17.03
C ALA A 42 1.47 4.84 17.02
N MET A 43 2.14 5.03 18.17
CA MET A 43 3.36 5.84 18.27
C MET A 43 4.51 5.24 17.46
N ALA A 44 4.75 3.93 17.60
CA ALA A 44 5.79 3.21 16.86
C ALA A 44 5.55 3.26 15.35
N GLY A 45 4.31 3.02 14.91
CA GLY A 45 3.90 3.14 13.52
C GLY A 45 4.09 4.56 13.00
N ASN A 46 3.64 5.57 13.74
CA ASN A 46 3.81 6.97 13.36
C ASN A 46 5.29 7.38 13.27
N PHE A 47 6.11 6.92 14.22
CA PHE A 47 7.56 7.12 14.21
C PHE A 47 8.19 6.43 12.98
N PHE A 48 7.84 5.17 12.73
CA PHE A 48 8.34 4.39 11.60
C PHE A 48 8.00 5.03 10.25
N PHE A 49 6.74 5.46 10.05
CA PHE A 49 6.32 6.18 8.85
C PHE A 49 7.09 7.49 8.67
N ASN A 50 7.26 8.27 9.73
CA ASN A 50 8.04 9.52 9.66
C ASN A 50 9.52 9.27 9.41
N PHE A 51 10.09 8.22 10.00
CA PHE A 51 11.47 7.80 9.77
C PHE A 51 11.70 7.39 8.30
N LEU A 52 10.80 6.58 7.74
CA LEU A 52 10.85 6.20 6.33
C LEU A 52 10.70 7.42 5.42
N ALA A 53 9.76 8.32 5.72
CA ALA A 53 9.56 9.55 4.95
C ALA A 53 10.79 10.47 4.99
N ASP A 54 11.41 10.64 6.16
CA ASP A 54 12.65 11.43 6.30
C ASP A 54 13.84 10.76 5.61
N ARG A 55 13.96 9.44 5.70
CA ARG A 55 14.99 8.68 4.97
C ARG A 55 14.82 8.82 3.46
N HIS A 56 13.58 8.79 2.97
CA HIS A 56 13.27 8.99 1.57
C HIS A 56 13.59 10.42 1.10
N ASP A 57 13.16 11.46 1.83
CA ASP A 57 13.48 12.86 1.49
C ASP A 57 14.99 13.10 1.51
N LYS A 58 15.72 12.55 2.49
CA LYS A 58 17.20 12.63 2.55
C LYS A 58 17.86 11.98 1.34
N ARG A 59 17.39 10.80 0.91
CA ARG A 59 17.89 10.13 -0.31
C ARG A 59 17.66 10.97 -1.57
N LEU A 60 16.47 11.58 -1.71
CA LEU A 60 16.17 12.45 -2.83
C LEU A 60 17.05 13.71 -2.82
N ILE A 61 17.23 14.34 -1.65
CA ILE A 61 18.11 15.51 -1.51
C ILE A 61 19.56 15.15 -1.86
N ALA A 62 20.04 13.98 -1.44
CA ALA A 62 21.39 13.51 -1.79
C ALA A 62 21.54 13.34 -3.31
N ARG A 63 20.56 12.75 -4.00
CA ARG A 63 20.55 12.62 -5.46
C ARG A 63 20.53 13.96 -6.19
N ILE A 64 19.70 14.89 -5.72
CA ILE A 64 19.63 16.25 -6.27
C ILE A 64 20.98 16.98 -6.12
N LYS A 65 21.66 16.80 -4.98
CA LYS A 65 22.96 17.46 -4.70
C LYS A 65 24.15 16.80 -5.39
N ALA A 66 24.12 15.48 -5.54
CA ALA A 66 25.24 14.73 -6.10
C ALA A 66 25.42 14.99 -7.61
N ASP A 67 24.37 15.50 -8.28
CA ASP A 67 24.33 15.83 -9.71
C ASP A 67 25.08 14.82 -10.59
N GLN A 68 24.81 13.54 -10.32
CA GLN A 68 25.50 12.46 -11.01
C GLN A 68 25.16 12.53 -12.51
N PRO A 69 26.10 12.18 -13.40
CA PRO A 69 25.88 12.20 -14.85
C PRO A 69 24.95 11.07 -15.34
N ILE A 70 24.08 10.56 -14.46
CA ILE A 70 23.07 9.55 -14.78
C ILE A 70 21.94 10.24 -15.54
N MET A 71 21.73 9.82 -16.78
CA MET A 71 20.63 10.24 -17.63
C MET A 71 19.59 9.13 -17.72
N TRP A 72 18.33 9.51 -17.59
CA TRP A 72 17.19 8.62 -17.75
C TRP A 72 16.53 8.89 -19.09
N ASN A 73 16.36 7.84 -19.88
CA ASN A 73 15.54 7.85 -21.07
C ASN A 73 14.08 7.71 -20.66
N VAL A 74 13.28 8.72 -21.00
CA VAL A 74 11.84 8.74 -20.78
C VAL A 74 11.19 8.19 -22.03
N SER A 75 10.51 7.05 -21.88
CA SER A 75 9.73 6.45 -22.94
C SER A 75 8.26 6.37 -22.55
N MET A 76 7.37 6.55 -23.51
CA MET A 76 5.93 6.42 -23.33
C MET A 76 5.40 5.45 -24.38
N ASN A 77 4.69 4.41 -23.93
CA ASN A 77 4.22 3.33 -24.81
C ASN A 77 5.33 2.80 -25.74
N SER A 78 6.54 2.61 -25.18
CA SER A 78 7.75 2.16 -25.88
C SER A 78 8.37 3.14 -26.89
N VAL A 79 7.88 4.38 -26.99
CA VAL A 79 8.48 5.44 -27.81
C VAL A 79 9.29 6.38 -26.91
N GLU A 80 10.55 6.67 -27.25
CA GLU A 80 11.38 7.65 -26.53
C GLU A 80 10.80 9.06 -26.74
N ILE A 81 10.44 9.73 -25.65
CA ILE A 81 9.85 11.08 -25.66
C ILE A 81 10.81 12.15 -25.14
N GLY A 82 11.89 11.76 -24.46
CA GLY A 82 12.88 12.71 -23.96
C GLY A 82 13.86 12.09 -22.96
N LYS A 83 14.71 12.96 -22.42
CA LYS A 83 15.77 12.61 -21.47
C LYS A 83 15.64 13.50 -20.25
N VAL A 84 15.90 12.94 -19.07
CA VAL A 84 15.88 13.68 -17.80
C VAL A 84 17.09 13.30 -16.96
N SER A 85 17.74 14.27 -16.33
CA SER A 85 18.85 13.96 -15.41
C SER A 85 18.34 13.30 -14.12
N ASP A 86 19.19 12.54 -13.44
CA ASP A 86 18.84 11.97 -12.14
C ASP A 86 18.44 13.03 -11.11
N SER A 87 19.13 14.17 -11.11
CA SER A 87 18.85 15.31 -10.23
C SER A 87 17.46 15.90 -10.50
N GLN A 88 17.08 16.09 -11.77
CA GLN A 88 15.75 16.54 -12.17
C GLN A 88 14.67 15.53 -11.80
N TYR A 89 14.89 14.24 -12.08
CA TYR A 89 13.94 13.19 -11.74
C TYR A 89 13.72 13.08 -10.23
N ALA A 90 14.78 13.12 -9.44
CA ALA A 90 14.71 13.14 -7.98
C ALA A 90 13.99 14.40 -7.44
N ALA A 91 14.16 15.55 -8.09
CA ALA A 91 13.42 16.77 -7.76
C ALA A 91 11.91 16.61 -8.02
N MET A 92 11.50 16.00 -9.14
CA MET A 92 10.09 15.70 -9.44
C MET A 92 9.48 14.74 -8.41
N GLN A 93 10.19 13.66 -8.06
CA GLN A 93 9.77 12.74 -6.99
C GLN A 93 9.59 13.46 -5.64
N ARG A 94 10.48 14.40 -5.33
CA ARG A 94 10.42 15.18 -4.09
C ARG A 94 9.27 16.19 -4.07
N MET A 95 8.96 16.79 -5.22
CA MET A 95 7.80 17.69 -5.35
C MET A 95 6.49 16.91 -5.15
N ALA A 96 6.35 15.76 -5.81
CA ALA A 96 5.18 14.90 -5.65
C ALA A 96 5.02 14.41 -4.20
N SER A 97 6.11 14.03 -3.52
CA SER A 97 6.06 13.54 -2.13
C SER A 97 5.66 14.62 -1.11
N ARG A 98 5.89 15.90 -1.43
CA ARG A 98 5.55 17.05 -0.57
C ARG A 98 4.17 17.64 -0.84
N ASP A 99 3.49 17.21 -1.91
CA ASP A 99 2.12 17.65 -2.17
C ASP A 99 1.13 16.90 -1.27
N GLY A 100 0.57 17.62 -0.29
CA GLY A 100 -0.42 17.08 0.63
C GLY A 100 -1.73 16.64 -0.04
N ARG A 101 -2.06 17.17 -1.22
CA ARG A 101 -3.25 16.75 -1.98
C ARG A 101 -3.08 15.32 -2.50
N ILE A 102 -1.88 14.98 -2.95
CA ILE A 102 -1.55 13.62 -3.39
C ILE A 102 -1.60 12.67 -2.21
N ALA A 103 -1.07 13.07 -1.06
CA ALA A 103 -1.15 12.28 0.17
C ALA A 103 -2.60 11.98 0.56
N LEU A 104 -3.47 13.00 0.50
CA LEU A 104 -4.89 12.85 0.79
C LEU A 104 -5.61 11.95 -0.24
N ALA A 105 -5.30 12.10 -1.53
CA ALA A 105 -5.83 11.23 -2.58
C ALA A 105 -5.40 9.77 -2.36
N GLN A 106 -4.14 9.53 -1.99
CA GLN A 106 -3.63 8.19 -1.67
C GLN A 106 -4.34 7.59 -0.45
N PHE A 107 -4.62 8.41 0.57
CA PHE A 107 -5.40 8.00 1.74
C PHE A 107 -6.81 7.56 1.36
N PHE A 108 -7.54 8.36 0.56
CA PHE A 108 -8.87 7.96 0.08
C PHE A 108 -8.84 6.75 -0.84
N ASN A 109 -7.82 6.60 -1.67
CA ASN A 109 -7.63 5.41 -2.49
C ASN A 109 -7.42 4.14 -1.65
N LEU A 110 -6.63 4.23 -0.57
CA LEU A 110 -6.50 3.14 0.41
C LEU A 110 -7.83 2.84 1.12
N GLY A 111 -8.57 3.88 1.54
CA GLY A 111 -9.89 3.72 2.14
C GLY A 111 -10.89 3.03 1.18
N ARG A 112 -10.91 3.43 -0.09
CA ARG A 112 -11.74 2.80 -1.13
C ARG A 112 -11.34 1.33 -1.34
N MET A 113 -10.04 1.06 -1.40
CA MET A 113 -9.53 -0.30 -1.51
C MET A 113 -9.99 -1.16 -0.33
N ALA A 114 -9.93 -0.64 0.90
CA ALA A 114 -10.43 -1.34 2.09
C ALA A 114 -11.94 -1.62 2.00
N LEU A 115 -12.75 -0.65 1.55
CA LEU A 115 -14.18 -0.84 1.35
C LEU A 115 -14.49 -1.92 0.31
N VAL A 116 -13.76 -1.95 -0.82
CA VAL A 116 -13.91 -3.00 -1.83
C VAL A 116 -13.59 -4.38 -1.25
N VAL A 117 -12.55 -4.48 -0.41
CA VAL A 117 -12.22 -5.74 0.26
C VAL A 117 -13.34 -6.17 1.21
N VAL A 118 -13.84 -5.25 2.05
CA VAL A 118 -14.97 -5.50 2.96
C VAL A 118 -16.21 -5.96 2.17
N GLU A 119 -16.55 -5.27 1.09
CA GLU A 119 -17.67 -5.63 0.21
C GLU A 119 -17.51 -7.07 -0.30
N LYS A 120 -16.34 -7.44 -0.82
CA LYS A 120 -16.09 -8.81 -1.29
C LYS A 120 -16.22 -9.85 -0.19
N LEU A 121 -15.82 -9.52 1.03
CA LEU A 121 -15.92 -10.44 2.18
C LEU A 121 -17.34 -10.62 2.68
N LEU A 122 -18.15 -9.56 2.67
CA LEU A 122 -19.56 -9.64 3.04
C LEU A 122 -20.33 -10.62 2.14
N PHE A 123 -19.88 -10.83 0.90
CA PHE A 123 -20.42 -11.87 0.02
C PHE A 123 -19.70 -13.21 0.16
N ALA A 124 -18.37 -13.20 0.24
CA ALA A 124 -17.58 -14.44 0.26
C ALA A 124 -17.79 -15.27 1.53
N ILE A 125 -17.89 -14.64 2.71
CA ILE A 125 -18.02 -15.36 3.99
C ILE A 125 -19.36 -16.11 4.06
N PRO A 126 -20.54 -15.49 3.87
CA PRO A 126 -21.81 -16.22 3.92
C PRO A 126 -21.89 -17.31 2.85
N PHE A 127 -21.35 -17.05 1.66
CA PHE A 127 -21.29 -18.04 0.59
C PHE A 127 -20.47 -19.27 0.99
N LEU A 128 -19.26 -19.07 1.53
CA LEU A 128 -18.41 -20.16 2.00
C LEU A 128 -19.05 -20.93 3.16
N VAL A 129 -19.63 -20.23 4.14
CA VAL A 129 -20.33 -20.86 5.27
C VAL A 129 -21.49 -21.72 4.77
N PHE A 130 -22.32 -21.18 3.88
CA PHE A 130 -23.43 -21.91 3.29
C PHE A 130 -22.95 -23.20 2.61
N TRP A 131 -21.93 -23.13 1.76
CA TRP A 131 -21.40 -24.30 1.07
C TRP A 131 -20.69 -25.28 2.01
N MET A 132 -20.04 -24.82 3.08
CA MET A 132 -19.48 -25.69 4.11
C MET A 132 -20.57 -26.49 4.82
N VAL A 133 -21.70 -25.86 5.15
CA VAL A 133 -22.85 -26.55 5.78
C VAL A 133 -23.47 -27.56 4.81
N VAL A 134 -23.64 -27.20 3.55
CA VAL A 134 -24.14 -28.13 2.51
C VAL A 134 -23.20 -29.31 2.33
N ALA A 135 -21.89 -29.07 2.25
CA ALA A 135 -20.89 -30.13 2.13
C ALA A 135 -20.90 -31.06 3.35
N LEU A 136 -21.02 -30.50 4.56
CA LEU A 136 -21.14 -31.27 5.79
C LEU A 136 -22.37 -32.18 5.75
N ALA A 137 -23.53 -31.66 5.32
CA ALA A 137 -24.77 -32.43 5.23
C ALA A 137 -24.70 -33.60 4.23
N ILE A 138 -23.93 -33.46 3.14
CA ILE A 138 -23.77 -34.50 2.12
C ILE A 138 -22.71 -35.54 2.52
N ILE A 139 -21.56 -35.07 3.04
CA ILE A 139 -20.39 -35.92 3.29
C ILE A 139 -20.47 -36.61 4.66
N SER A 140 -20.98 -35.90 5.68
CA SER A 140 -21.13 -36.42 7.04
C SER A 140 -22.47 -35.97 7.65
N PRO A 141 -23.57 -36.64 7.27
CA PRO A 141 -24.91 -36.29 7.76
C PRO A 141 -25.02 -36.31 9.29
N GLU A 142 -24.30 -37.22 9.95
CA GLU A 142 -24.25 -37.33 11.41
C GLU A 142 -23.69 -36.05 12.04
N SER A 143 -22.53 -35.57 11.55
CA SER A 143 -21.93 -34.32 12.02
C SER A 143 -22.82 -33.10 11.79
N TYR A 144 -23.57 -33.06 10.70
CA TYR A 144 -24.56 -32.02 10.46
C TYR A 144 -25.69 -32.08 11.50
N THR A 145 -26.25 -33.26 11.78
CA THR A 145 -27.32 -33.41 12.78
C THR A 145 -26.87 -33.07 14.19
N ASP A 146 -25.64 -33.39 14.55
CA ASP A 146 -25.06 -33.04 15.84
C ASP A 146 -24.87 -31.53 15.96
N LEU A 147 -24.35 -30.87 14.92
CA LEU A 147 -24.18 -29.42 14.88
C LEU A 147 -25.53 -28.69 15.03
N VAL A 148 -26.59 -29.16 14.36
CA VAL A 148 -27.94 -28.58 14.51
C VAL A 148 -28.48 -28.79 15.92
N ARG A 149 -28.29 -29.97 16.52
CA ARG A 149 -28.75 -30.27 17.89
C ARG A 149 -28.01 -29.45 18.94
N GLU A 150 -26.71 -29.25 18.76
CA GLU A 150 -25.89 -28.44 19.64
C GLU A 150 -26.28 -26.96 19.53
N PHE A 151 -26.49 -26.47 18.31
CA PHE A 151 -26.97 -25.11 18.07
C PHE A 151 -28.37 -24.85 18.68
N GLN A 152 -29.27 -25.82 18.65
CA GLN A 152 -30.59 -25.71 19.28
C GLN A 152 -30.54 -25.68 20.81
N LYS A 153 -29.50 -26.25 21.41
CA LYS A 153 -29.32 -26.32 22.87
C LYS A 153 -28.45 -25.19 23.42
N ALA A 154 -27.73 -24.49 22.57
CA ALA A 154 -26.78 -23.46 22.95
C ALA A 154 -27.49 -22.29 23.66
N ASP A 155 -26.90 -21.86 24.77
CA ASP A 155 -27.34 -20.66 25.47
C ASP A 155 -26.97 -19.39 24.66
N PRO A 156 -27.69 -18.26 24.77
CA PRO A 156 -27.34 -17.04 24.04
C PRO A 156 -25.91 -16.54 24.30
N ALA A 157 -25.35 -16.82 25.48
CA ALA A 157 -23.95 -16.52 25.79
C ALA A 157 -22.98 -17.37 24.95
N GLU A 158 -23.27 -18.65 24.77
CA GLU A 158 -22.46 -19.58 23.95
C GLU A 158 -22.52 -19.20 22.48
N ILE A 159 -23.71 -18.84 21.98
CA ILE A 159 -23.90 -18.36 20.60
C ILE A 159 -23.09 -17.09 20.36
N THR A 160 -23.11 -16.15 21.30
CA THR A 160 -22.35 -14.89 21.21
C THR A 160 -20.84 -15.14 21.20
N SER A 161 -20.36 -16.05 22.05
CA SER A 161 -18.96 -16.46 22.10
C SER A 161 -18.52 -17.11 20.78
N ALA A 162 -19.30 -18.07 20.28
CA ALA A 162 -19.04 -18.75 19.01
C ALA A 162 -19.03 -17.77 17.82
N MET A 163 -19.97 -16.82 17.77
CA MET A 163 -19.99 -15.76 16.76
C MET A 163 -18.74 -14.88 16.84
N ARG A 164 -18.26 -14.55 18.03
CA ARG A 164 -17.02 -13.77 18.21
C ARG A 164 -15.81 -14.54 17.66
N SER A 165 -15.64 -15.80 18.05
CA SER A 165 -14.54 -16.64 17.55
C SER A 165 -14.61 -16.86 16.04
N PHE A 166 -15.81 -17.00 15.49
CA PHE A 166 -16.02 -17.10 14.05
C PHE A 166 -15.60 -15.82 13.32
N LEU A 167 -16.05 -14.64 13.80
CA LEU A 167 -15.67 -13.35 13.22
C LEU A 167 -14.15 -13.12 13.30
N GLN A 168 -13.51 -13.50 14.41
CA GLN A 168 -12.07 -13.41 14.57
C GLN A 168 -11.32 -14.29 13.56
N THR A 169 -11.72 -15.56 13.45
CA THR A 169 -11.13 -16.50 12.49
C THR A 169 -11.30 -15.98 11.06
N ALA A 170 -12.48 -15.45 10.74
CA ALA A 170 -12.76 -14.84 9.44
C ALA A 170 -11.86 -13.61 9.18
N MET A 171 -11.64 -12.75 10.18
CA MET A 171 -10.72 -11.60 10.07
C MET A 171 -9.26 -12.05 9.88
N THR A 172 -8.79 -13.04 10.63
CA THR A 172 -7.43 -13.58 10.46
C THR A 172 -7.25 -14.17 9.06
N MET A 173 -8.21 -14.98 8.61
CA MET A 173 -8.18 -15.56 7.27
C MET A 173 -8.24 -14.48 6.18
N MET A 174 -9.00 -13.39 6.42
CA MET A 174 -9.01 -12.22 5.55
C MET A 174 -7.61 -11.62 5.39
N PHE A 175 -6.86 -11.38 6.48
CA PHE A 175 -5.51 -10.84 6.39
C PHE A 175 -4.57 -11.76 5.61
N VAL A 176 -4.68 -13.07 5.81
CA VAL A 176 -3.89 -14.07 5.08
C VAL A 176 -4.23 -14.03 3.58
N VAL A 177 -5.51 -14.16 3.21
CA VAL A 177 -5.96 -14.15 1.81
C VAL A 177 -5.60 -12.83 1.13
N PHE A 178 -5.82 -11.72 1.81
CA PHE A 178 -5.47 -10.40 1.30
C PHE A 178 -3.96 -10.25 1.09
N GLY A 179 -3.14 -10.74 2.03
CA GLY A 179 -1.68 -10.77 1.88
C GLY A 179 -1.22 -11.62 0.69
N VAL A 180 -1.79 -12.83 0.53
CA VAL A 180 -1.51 -13.70 -0.62
C VAL A 180 -1.92 -13.04 -1.93
N MET A 181 -3.09 -12.41 -1.99
CA MET A 181 -3.56 -11.69 -3.18
C MET A 181 -2.64 -10.53 -3.55
N ILE A 182 -2.12 -9.79 -2.56
CA ILE A 182 -1.10 -8.74 -2.81
C ILE A 182 0.17 -9.34 -3.39
N VAL A 183 0.68 -10.45 -2.82
CA VAL A 183 1.89 -11.13 -3.32
C VAL A 183 1.70 -11.65 -4.75
N MET A 184 0.49 -12.13 -5.08
CA MET A 184 0.12 -12.54 -6.43
C MET A 184 -0.14 -11.35 -7.39
N GLY A 185 0.04 -10.11 -6.93
CA GLY A 185 -0.07 -8.91 -7.76
C GLY A 185 -1.50 -8.41 -7.97
N TYR A 186 -2.48 -8.91 -7.20
CA TYR A 186 -3.84 -8.41 -7.26
C TYR A 186 -3.91 -7.00 -6.68
N ARG A 187 -4.41 -6.04 -7.46
CA ARG A 187 -4.32 -4.62 -7.13
C ARG A 187 -5.51 -4.07 -6.35
N PHE A 188 -6.63 -4.78 -6.19
CA PHE A 188 -7.83 -4.29 -5.49
C PHE A 188 -8.26 -2.84 -5.87
N GLY A 189 -8.01 -2.42 -7.11
CA GLY A 189 -8.26 -1.05 -7.56
C GLY A 189 -7.27 0.02 -7.06
N PHE A 190 -6.19 -0.39 -6.37
CA PHE A 190 -5.11 0.47 -5.91
C PHE A 190 -4.49 1.25 -7.08
N ARG A 191 -4.58 2.57 -6.99
CA ARG A 191 -3.82 3.50 -7.84
C ARG A 191 -2.73 4.18 -7.04
N ASN A 192 -1.57 4.35 -7.66
CA ASN A 192 -0.45 5.07 -7.06
C ASN A 192 -0.45 6.53 -7.56
N HIS A 193 -1.08 7.41 -6.80
CA HIS A 193 -1.20 8.82 -7.18
C HIS A 193 0.13 9.58 -7.17
N TYR A 194 1.13 9.10 -6.40
CA TYR A 194 2.48 9.65 -6.45
C TYR A 194 3.16 9.37 -7.80
N SER A 195 3.05 8.14 -8.29
CA SER A 195 3.57 7.78 -9.61
C SER A 195 2.85 8.54 -10.72
N GLU A 196 1.53 8.69 -10.64
CA GLU A 196 0.76 9.48 -11.61
C GLU A 196 1.18 10.95 -11.63
N ALA A 197 1.49 11.53 -10.47
CA ALA A 197 1.98 12.91 -10.40
C ALA A 197 3.38 13.07 -11.00
N VAL A 198 4.30 12.15 -10.71
CA VAL A 198 5.64 12.15 -11.32
C VAL A 198 5.55 11.95 -12.83
N ASN A 199 4.70 11.05 -13.31
CA ASN A 199 4.48 10.82 -14.73
C ASN A 199 3.93 12.07 -15.43
N ARG A 200 3.02 12.81 -14.79
CA ARG A 200 2.53 14.11 -15.31
C ARG A 200 3.65 15.16 -15.39
N MET A 201 4.52 15.24 -14.38
CA MET A 201 5.67 16.16 -14.41
C MET A 201 6.67 15.78 -15.52
N LEU A 202 6.89 14.48 -15.75
CA LEU A 202 7.72 14.00 -16.87
C LEU A 202 7.10 14.32 -18.23
N GLN A 203 5.80 14.11 -18.40
CA GLN A 203 5.09 14.47 -19.64
C GLN A 203 5.17 15.98 -19.94
N GLN A 204 4.99 16.81 -18.90
CA GLN A 204 5.15 18.27 -19.01
C GLN A 204 6.60 18.65 -19.37
N HIS A 205 7.58 18.00 -18.75
CA HIS A 205 9.00 18.23 -19.04
C HIS A 205 9.36 17.85 -20.49
N CYS A 206 8.82 16.75 -20.99
CA CYS A 206 9.03 16.26 -22.36
C CYS A 206 8.04 16.84 -23.38
N ASN A 207 7.25 17.87 -23.03
CA ASN A 207 6.25 18.52 -23.89
C ASN A 207 5.31 17.55 -24.63
N THR A 208 4.95 16.44 -23.98
CA THR A 208 4.16 15.36 -24.60
C THR A 208 2.73 15.39 -24.08
N PRO A 209 1.71 15.66 -24.93
CA PRO A 209 0.31 15.75 -24.50
C PRO A 209 -0.37 14.38 -24.37
N ALA A 210 0.28 13.30 -24.79
CA ALA A 210 -0.34 11.98 -24.80
C ALA A 210 -0.38 11.34 -23.40
N LYS A 211 -1.49 10.65 -23.12
CA LYS A 211 -1.65 9.82 -21.92
C LYS A 211 -1.16 8.41 -22.24
N GLY A 212 -0.20 7.91 -21.47
CA GLY A 212 0.36 6.58 -21.65
C GLY A 212 1.18 6.14 -20.44
N ASP A 213 1.63 4.89 -20.47
CA ASP A 213 2.54 4.35 -19.45
C ASP A 213 3.94 4.94 -19.67
N VAL A 214 4.46 5.63 -18.66
CA VAL A 214 5.79 6.26 -18.71
C VAL A 214 6.79 5.31 -18.09
N GLN A 215 7.77 4.89 -18.89
CA GLN A 215 8.84 4.00 -18.49
C GLN A 215 10.17 4.73 -18.55
N LEU A 216 10.93 4.62 -17.46
CA LEU A 216 12.26 5.19 -17.34
C LEU A 216 13.28 4.08 -17.50
N ARG A 217 14.19 4.22 -18.46
CA ARG A 217 15.37 3.37 -18.59
C ARG A 217 16.61 4.19 -18.29
N GLN A 218 17.42 3.70 -17.36
CA GLN A 218 18.74 4.29 -17.13
C GLN A 218 19.56 4.11 -18.40
N MET A 219 20.20 5.18 -18.87
CA MET A 219 21.21 5.04 -19.91
C MET A 219 22.46 4.43 -19.29
N ALA A 220 22.95 3.34 -19.89
CA ALA A 220 24.35 3.00 -19.71
C ALA A 220 25.17 4.15 -20.32
N ILE A 221 26.09 4.70 -19.54
CA ILE A 221 27.11 5.61 -20.08
C ILE A 221 27.99 4.72 -20.97
N ASP A 222 27.84 4.81 -22.29
CA ASP A 222 28.74 4.11 -23.21
C ASP A 222 30.17 4.66 -23.01
N PRO A 223 31.16 3.82 -22.67
CA PRO A 223 32.52 4.27 -22.40
C PRO A 223 33.30 4.73 -23.66
N ILE A 224 32.67 4.83 -24.84
CA ILE A 224 33.39 4.88 -26.13
C ILE A 224 33.42 6.28 -26.78
N SER A 225 32.75 7.31 -26.25
CA SER A 225 32.77 8.64 -26.92
C SER A 225 34.02 9.50 -26.65
N ASN A 226 35.00 9.04 -25.86
CA ASN A 226 36.22 9.80 -25.57
C ASN A 226 37.39 9.53 -26.54
N GLN A 227 37.18 8.81 -27.64
CA GLN A 227 38.25 8.44 -28.57
C GLN A 227 38.27 9.22 -29.90
N LYS A 228 37.60 10.38 -29.99
CA LYS A 228 37.63 11.22 -31.21
C LYS A 228 38.02 12.69 -30.96
N VAL A 229 39.00 12.93 -30.10
CA VAL A 229 39.76 14.20 -30.12
C VAL A 229 41.22 13.92 -29.73
N ALA A 230 42.00 13.38 -30.66
CA ALA A 230 43.46 13.47 -30.64
C ALA A 230 43.95 13.50 -32.10
N SER A 231 43.98 14.72 -32.62
CA SER A 231 44.97 15.26 -33.56
C SER A 231 45.72 14.28 -34.49
N SER A 232 45.48 14.46 -35.79
CA SER A 232 46.55 14.39 -36.82
C SER A 232 47.78 15.16 -36.32
N PRO A 233 48.98 14.58 -36.47
CA PRO A 233 49.98 15.28 -37.27
C PRO A 233 50.76 14.36 -38.22
N ASP A 234 50.99 14.94 -39.40
CA ASP A 234 52.02 14.73 -40.43
C ASP A 234 52.22 13.35 -41.09
#